data_AF-A0A6P1Y9V2-F1
#
_entry.id   AF-A0A6P1Y9V2-F1
#
_cell.length_a   1.000
_cell.length_b   1.000
_cell.length_c   1.000
_cell.angle_alpha   90.00
_cell.angle_beta   90.00
_cell.angle_gamma   90.00
#
_symmetry.space_group_name_H-M   'P 1'
#
loop_
_entity.id
_entity.type
_entity.pdbx_description
1 polymer ?
#
loop_
_entity_poly.entity_id
_entity_poly.type
_entity_poly.pdbx_seq_one_letter_code
_entity_poly.pdbx_strand_id
1 'polypeptide(L)'
;MIDFKKIGFVPTIFVDDGHGINTPGKRTPVLPNGQIIKENEFNRPTAEKFIKKAEAVGFNVVPVAPELEDIPLKTRTDRANKVFKELIQKYPNAPKDKLAIFISFHYNAYDGKFGTNKGGFEVHYFRKDERYSENGKILATYILKYLAQGTPQLNRGVKGSNFHVLRETLMTAALIEAGFMDVLEEAKLMLNENFQNEVATEVLKGICEYLDVPYEEYSEEYSMLGTPIIGPATATVEQAQQWAKKNNAPQEFINLAQLYWEIAPKRAGIDPAVAYVQFAHETGFLYRDGKSMAGIDATYHNPCGLKTSQGGRDTDRNAHKRFKDWYEGITAHVDHLALYAGAEGYPRTDTPDPRHFSFIKGKAKKVEMLGGKWAPSPTYGKKLVSMLKKLQATEVEEKSINQIAVENAIKDGLITDYQYWIDVLESKIQPAPEYIRIVFQRAHSKMKGGAK
;
A
#
# COMPACT_ATOMS: atom_id res chain seq x y z
N MET A 1 1.33 -0.51 4.28
CA MET A 1 0.78 0.85 4.17
C MET A 1 0.58 1.35 5.57
N ILE A 2 1.21 2.47 5.89
CA ILE A 2 1.15 3.12 7.20
C ILE A 2 -0.30 3.48 7.53
N ASP A 3 -0.74 3.13 8.74
CA ASP A 3 -2.07 3.50 9.23
C ASP A 3 -2.07 4.93 9.77
N PHE A 4 -2.34 5.90 8.90
CA PHE A 4 -2.49 7.30 9.28
C PHE A 4 -3.79 7.62 10.03
N LYS A 5 -4.69 6.64 10.30
CA LYS A 5 -5.94 6.89 11.03
C LYS A 5 -5.70 7.44 12.43
N LYS A 6 -4.59 7.07 13.08
CA LYS A 6 -4.22 7.61 14.41
C LYS A 6 -3.97 9.12 14.39
N ILE A 7 -3.54 9.68 13.27
CA ILE A 7 -3.24 11.12 13.12
C ILE A 7 -4.30 11.89 12.33
N GLY A 8 -5.30 11.21 11.75
CA GLY A 8 -6.50 11.82 11.15
C GLY A 8 -6.33 12.44 9.75
N PHE A 9 -5.13 12.39 9.18
CA PHE A 9 -4.83 12.85 7.81
C PHE A 9 -3.64 12.08 7.24
N VAL A 10 -3.49 12.06 5.91
CA VAL A 10 -2.30 11.50 5.24
C VAL A 10 -1.33 12.65 4.96
N PRO A 11 -0.12 12.68 5.54
CA PRO A 11 0.88 13.72 5.29
C PRO A 11 1.22 13.83 3.81
N THR A 12 1.48 15.07 3.35
CA THR A 12 1.92 15.33 1.98
C THR A 12 3.41 15.64 1.93
N ILE A 13 4.14 14.94 1.08
CA ILE A 13 5.57 15.16 0.85
C ILE A 13 5.74 15.87 -0.49
N PHE A 14 6.18 17.13 -0.46
CA PHE A 14 6.61 17.85 -1.66
C PHE A 14 8.04 17.45 -1.99
N VAL A 15 8.28 17.01 -3.22
CA VAL A 15 9.58 16.49 -3.66
C VAL A 15 10.14 17.38 -4.77
N ASP A 16 11.36 17.83 -4.55
CA ASP A 16 12.12 18.69 -5.44
C ASP A 16 13.38 17.96 -5.92
N ASP A 17 13.43 17.63 -7.21
CA ASP A 17 14.64 17.14 -7.88
C ASP A 17 15.48 18.35 -8.29
N GLY A 18 16.47 18.70 -7.47
CA GLY A 18 17.28 19.90 -7.66
C GLY A 18 17.76 20.08 -9.09
N HIS A 19 17.67 21.32 -9.59
CA HIS A 19 18.09 21.73 -10.94
C HIS A 19 17.30 21.05 -12.08
N GLY A 20 17.73 21.26 -13.31
CA GLY A 20 17.29 20.50 -14.47
C GLY A 20 18.49 19.95 -15.24
N ILE A 21 18.24 19.12 -16.24
CA ILE A 21 19.30 18.39 -16.93
C ILE A 21 20.29 19.30 -17.67
N ASN A 22 19.97 20.58 -17.88
CA ASN A 22 20.84 21.52 -18.61
C ASN A 22 21.30 22.71 -17.76
N THR A 23 21.14 22.68 -16.43
CA THR A 23 21.53 23.79 -15.56
C THR A 23 23.03 24.10 -15.68
N PRO A 24 23.43 25.36 -15.96
CA PRO A 24 24.83 25.76 -15.98
C PRO A 24 25.54 25.53 -14.63
N GLY A 25 26.81 25.15 -14.66
CA GLY A 25 27.65 24.78 -13.52
C GLY A 25 27.40 23.40 -12.90
N LYS A 26 26.21 22.81 -13.00
CA LYS A 26 25.79 21.66 -12.20
C LYS A 26 26.19 20.29 -12.77
N ARG A 27 27.48 19.97 -12.67
CA ARG A 27 28.09 18.74 -13.23
C ARG A 27 29.46 18.44 -12.63
N THR A 28 29.89 17.18 -12.73
CA THR A 28 31.24 16.74 -12.38
C THR A 28 32.30 17.43 -13.24
N PRO A 29 33.57 17.52 -12.77
CA PRO A 29 34.71 17.62 -13.67
C PRO A 29 34.73 16.43 -14.65
N VAL A 30 35.53 16.51 -15.72
CA VAL A 30 35.66 15.40 -16.69
C VAL A 30 36.26 14.19 -15.99
N LEU A 31 35.49 13.10 -15.90
CA LEU A 31 35.91 11.83 -15.31
C LEU A 31 37.07 11.21 -16.09
N PRO A 32 37.86 10.29 -15.50
CA PRO A 32 38.97 9.63 -16.19
C PRO A 32 38.58 8.90 -17.49
N ASN A 33 37.32 8.49 -17.63
CA ASN A 33 36.76 7.85 -18.82
C ASN A 33 36.25 8.87 -19.88
N GLY A 34 36.43 10.17 -19.66
CA GLY A 34 35.95 11.25 -20.54
C GLY A 34 34.49 11.67 -20.31
N GLN A 35 33.75 11.01 -19.42
CA GLN A 35 32.35 11.33 -19.14
C GLN A 35 32.24 12.57 -18.26
N ILE A 36 31.14 13.32 -18.44
CA ILE A 36 30.68 14.35 -17.51
C ILE A 36 29.31 13.91 -17.03
N ILE A 37 29.11 13.85 -15.71
CA ILE A 37 27.81 13.55 -15.12
C ILE A 37 27.20 14.85 -14.63
N LYS A 38 25.97 15.13 -15.03
CA LYS A 38 25.22 16.31 -14.57
C LYS A 38 24.54 15.99 -13.25
N GLU A 39 24.42 16.99 -12.38
CA GLU A 39 23.84 16.80 -11.03
C GLU A 39 22.44 16.17 -11.09
N ASN A 40 21.61 16.60 -12.05
CA ASN A 40 20.24 16.11 -12.19
C ASN A 40 20.16 14.63 -12.65
N GLU A 41 21.24 14.05 -13.18
CA GLU A 41 21.33 12.60 -13.45
C GLU A 41 21.42 11.77 -12.17
N PHE A 42 21.70 12.39 -11.02
CA PHE A 42 21.51 11.81 -9.69
C PHE A 42 20.20 12.28 -9.05
N ASN A 43 19.93 13.59 -9.07
CA ASN A 43 18.81 14.19 -8.31
C ASN A 43 17.46 13.61 -8.72
N ARG A 44 17.16 13.58 -10.04
CA ARG A 44 15.88 13.08 -10.55
C ARG A 44 15.67 11.59 -10.27
N PRO A 45 16.60 10.67 -10.65
CA PRO A 45 16.39 9.25 -10.38
C PRO A 45 16.25 8.92 -8.88
N THR A 46 16.97 9.63 -8.02
CA THR A 46 16.86 9.47 -6.56
C THR A 46 15.50 9.97 -6.05
N ALA A 47 15.06 11.14 -6.49
CA ALA A 47 13.74 11.69 -6.17
C ALA A 47 12.61 10.76 -6.65
N GLU A 48 12.70 10.20 -7.87
CA GLU A 48 11.71 9.24 -8.40
C GLU A 48 11.66 7.94 -7.60
N LYS A 49 12.81 7.39 -7.21
CA LYS A 49 12.88 6.21 -6.33
C LYS A 49 12.25 6.52 -4.97
N PHE A 50 12.52 7.71 -4.42
CA PHE A 50 11.90 8.18 -3.18
C PHE A 50 10.38 8.30 -3.31
N ILE A 51 9.87 8.95 -4.37
CA ILE A 51 8.44 9.11 -4.64
C ILE A 51 7.76 7.74 -4.66
N LYS A 52 8.29 6.78 -5.43
CA LYS A 52 7.73 5.42 -5.53
C LYS A 52 7.64 4.73 -4.17
N LYS A 53 8.69 4.83 -3.34
CA LYS A 53 8.73 4.23 -1.99
C LYS A 53 7.74 4.91 -1.05
N ALA A 54 7.70 6.23 -1.04
CA ALA A 54 6.82 7.01 -0.18
C ALA A 54 5.34 6.77 -0.51
N GLU A 55 4.97 6.73 -1.80
CA GLU A 55 3.62 6.36 -2.23
C GLU A 55 3.27 4.93 -1.85
N ALA A 56 4.21 3.98 -1.99
CA ALA A 56 3.99 2.58 -1.66
C ALA A 56 3.70 2.34 -0.16
N VAL A 57 4.31 3.14 0.72
CA VAL A 57 4.01 3.09 2.16
C VAL A 57 2.80 3.94 2.54
N GLY A 58 2.23 4.72 1.61
CA GLY A 58 0.91 5.34 1.73
C GLY A 58 0.90 6.88 1.86
N PHE A 59 2.04 7.55 1.69
CA PHE A 59 2.08 9.02 1.69
C PHE A 59 1.43 9.61 0.44
N ASN A 60 0.90 10.83 0.57
CA ASN A 60 0.64 11.67 -0.59
C ASN A 60 1.97 12.31 -1.01
N VAL A 61 2.34 12.22 -2.29
CA VAL A 61 3.60 12.78 -2.78
C VAL A 61 3.34 13.71 -3.96
N VAL A 62 3.97 14.87 -3.97
CA VAL A 62 3.78 15.90 -5.00
C VAL A 62 5.14 16.37 -5.51
N PRO A 63 5.54 15.95 -6.73
CA PRO A 63 6.72 16.51 -7.40
C PRO A 63 6.49 17.99 -7.73
N VAL A 64 7.42 18.87 -7.36
CA VAL A 64 7.30 20.33 -7.59
C VAL A 64 8.05 20.81 -8.84
N ALA A 65 8.92 19.98 -9.40
CA ALA A 65 9.68 20.23 -10.63
C ALA A 65 9.73 19.01 -11.57
N PRO A 66 8.58 18.40 -11.95
CA PRO A 66 8.56 17.20 -12.79
C PRO A 66 9.14 17.39 -14.20
N GLU A 67 9.43 18.61 -14.63
CA GLU A 67 9.96 18.95 -15.94
C GLU A 67 11.45 18.61 -16.10
N LEU A 68 11.85 18.11 -17.28
CA LEU A 68 13.27 17.78 -17.54
C LEU A 68 14.21 19.00 -17.47
N GLU A 69 13.73 20.15 -17.94
CA GLU A 69 14.45 21.42 -17.93
C GLU A 69 14.34 22.13 -16.58
N ASP A 70 15.33 22.95 -16.26
CA ASP A 70 15.34 23.65 -14.97
C ASP A 70 14.25 24.73 -14.93
N ILE A 71 13.60 24.83 -13.77
CA ILE A 71 12.59 25.85 -13.49
C ILE A 71 13.05 26.77 -12.37
N PRO A 72 12.59 28.04 -12.33
CA PRO A 72 12.97 28.97 -11.28
C PRO A 72 12.69 28.43 -9.88
N LEU A 73 13.60 28.68 -8.93
CA LEU A 73 13.42 28.29 -7.52
C LEU A 73 12.10 28.80 -6.93
N LYS A 74 11.67 30.00 -7.35
CA LYS A 74 10.37 30.57 -6.96
C LYS A 74 9.20 29.71 -7.42
N THR A 75 9.24 29.17 -8.64
CA THR A 75 8.19 28.30 -9.17
C THR A 75 8.06 27.03 -8.34
N ARG A 76 9.20 26.42 -7.95
CA ARG A 76 9.24 25.23 -7.09
C ARG A 76 8.51 25.48 -5.76
N THR A 77 8.85 26.59 -5.09
CA THR A 77 8.20 26.99 -3.82
C THR A 77 6.74 27.41 -3.99
N ASP A 78 6.40 28.13 -5.06
CA ASP A 78 5.02 28.58 -5.32
C ASP A 78 4.08 27.39 -5.51
N ARG A 79 4.53 26.34 -6.22
CA ARG A 79 3.76 25.10 -6.42
C ARG A 79 3.47 24.40 -5.11
N ALA A 80 4.50 24.19 -4.28
CA ALA A 80 4.34 23.58 -2.95
C ALA A 80 3.39 24.42 -2.07
N ASN A 81 3.63 25.73 -2.02
CA ASN A 81 2.85 26.67 -1.20
C ASN A 81 1.39 26.75 -1.61
N LYS A 82 1.07 26.62 -2.91
CA LYS A 82 -0.30 26.59 -3.40
C LYS A 82 -1.06 25.40 -2.81
N VAL A 83 -0.54 24.20 -3.00
CA VAL A 83 -1.15 22.96 -2.50
C VAL A 83 -1.21 22.96 -0.96
N PHE A 84 -0.17 23.46 -0.30
CA PHE A 84 -0.15 23.52 1.16
C PHE A 84 -1.23 24.43 1.75
N LYS A 85 -1.55 25.55 1.10
CA LYS A 85 -2.68 26.41 1.51
C LYS A 85 -4.03 25.67 1.42
N GLU A 86 -4.21 24.86 0.39
CA GLU A 86 -5.40 24.01 0.23
C GLU A 86 -5.46 22.93 1.33
N LEU A 87 -4.32 22.32 1.67
CA LEU A 87 -4.22 21.35 2.77
C LEU A 87 -4.57 21.96 4.13
N ILE A 88 -4.10 23.17 4.43
CA ILE A 88 -4.44 23.87 5.68
C ILE A 88 -5.94 24.14 5.75
N GLN A 89 -6.58 24.54 4.64
CA GLN A 89 -8.04 24.75 4.61
C GLN A 89 -8.80 23.44 4.82
N LYS A 90 -8.32 22.33 4.25
CA LYS A 90 -8.91 21.01 4.37
C LYS A 90 -8.73 20.40 5.77
N TYR A 91 -7.61 20.69 6.44
CA TYR A 91 -7.25 20.13 7.74
C TYR A 91 -6.89 21.25 8.73
N PRO A 92 -7.85 22.10 9.14
CA PRO A 92 -7.57 23.31 9.94
C PRO A 92 -7.00 23.01 11.33
N ASN A 93 -7.25 21.80 11.85
CA ASN A 93 -6.79 21.35 13.17
C ASN A 93 -5.52 20.49 13.10
N ALA A 94 -4.99 20.21 11.91
CA ALA A 94 -3.79 19.39 11.78
C ALA A 94 -2.52 20.18 12.16
N PRO A 95 -1.54 19.57 12.85
CA PRO A 95 -0.24 20.17 13.08
C PRO A 95 0.45 20.45 11.74
N LYS A 96 0.67 21.74 11.42
CA LYS A 96 1.12 22.18 10.10
C LYS A 96 2.48 21.59 9.70
N ASP A 97 3.35 21.39 10.68
CA ASP A 97 4.69 20.83 10.54
C ASP A 97 4.70 19.33 10.22
N LYS A 98 3.61 18.62 10.53
CA LYS A 98 3.39 17.22 10.15
C LYS A 98 2.40 17.05 8.99
N LEU A 99 1.59 18.08 8.70
CA LEU A 99 0.62 18.07 7.61
C LEU A 99 1.29 17.97 6.24
N ALA A 100 2.40 18.69 6.06
CA ALA A 100 3.23 18.57 4.88
C ALA A 100 4.69 18.87 5.16
N ILE A 101 5.56 18.28 4.35
CA ILE A 101 7.01 18.52 4.37
C ILE A 101 7.53 18.76 2.95
N PHE A 102 8.65 19.48 2.83
CA PHE A 102 9.34 19.73 1.57
C PHE A 102 10.74 19.11 1.60
N ILE A 103 11.04 18.28 0.62
CA ILE A 103 12.29 17.53 0.52
C ILE A 103 12.93 17.83 -0.82
N SER A 104 14.15 18.34 -0.80
CA SER A 104 14.94 18.63 -2.00
C SER A 104 16.17 17.74 -2.08
N PHE A 105 16.36 17.08 -3.21
CA PHE A 105 17.50 16.19 -3.47
C PHE A 105 18.55 16.90 -4.34
N HIS A 106 19.79 16.93 -3.84
CA HIS A 106 20.94 17.56 -4.47
C HIS A 106 22.21 16.70 -4.33
N TYR A 107 23.22 17.10 -5.12
CA TYR A 107 24.60 16.64 -4.99
C TYR A 107 25.51 17.85 -4.98
N ASN A 108 26.43 17.90 -4.02
CA ASN A 108 27.20 19.10 -3.72
C ASN A 108 28.43 19.22 -4.63
N ALA A 109 29.15 20.34 -4.55
CA ALA A 109 30.47 20.54 -5.13
C ALA A 109 31.27 21.53 -4.28
N TYR A 110 32.59 21.39 -4.27
CA TYR A 110 33.52 22.38 -3.74
C TYR A 110 33.83 23.46 -4.79
N ASP A 111 34.90 23.27 -5.57
CA ASP A 111 35.43 24.23 -6.53
C ASP A 111 35.37 23.72 -7.97
N GLY A 112 34.72 22.57 -8.20
CA GLY A 112 34.54 21.98 -9.52
C GLY A 112 35.82 21.35 -10.07
N LYS A 113 36.74 20.93 -9.19
CA LYS A 113 37.97 20.21 -9.57
C LYS A 113 38.14 18.96 -8.72
N PHE A 114 38.60 17.88 -9.34
CA PHE A 114 39.05 16.72 -8.59
C PHE A 114 40.32 17.06 -7.79
N GLY A 115 40.33 16.69 -6.51
CA GLY A 115 41.41 17.01 -5.59
C GLY A 115 41.44 16.10 -4.37
N THR A 116 41.95 16.60 -3.25
CA THR A 116 42.10 15.86 -1.99
C THR A 116 40.92 16.01 -1.03
N ASN A 117 39.84 16.65 -1.48
CA ASN A 117 38.61 16.80 -0.70
C ASN A 117 38.00 15.43 -0.38
N LYS A 118 37.51 15.27 0.84
CA LYS A 118 36.98 13.98 1.35
C LYS A 118 35.51 13.73 1.04
N GLY A 119 34.77 14.74 0.56
CA GLY A 119 33.34 14.63 0.28
C GLY A 119 32.49 14.47 1.54
N GLY A 120 31.39 13.72 1.39
CA GLY A 120 30.43 13.38 2.43
C GLY A 120 29.01 13.87 2.17
N PHE A 121 28.04 13.31 2.89
CA PHE A 121 26.65 13.79 2.85
C PHE A 121 26.38 14.84 3.94
N GLU A 122 25.48 15.77 3.64
CA GLU A 122 24.96 16.76 4.58
C GLU A 122 23.46 17.02 4.34
N VAL A 123 22.77 17.43 5.41
CA VAL A 123 21.33 17.76 5.34
C VAL A 123 21.12 19.17 5.85
N HIS A 124 20.49 20.00 5.03
CA HIS A 124 20.32 21.42 5.25
C HIS A 124 18.92 21.75 5.74
N TYR A 125 18.85 22.69 6.69
CA TYR A 125 17.62 23.35 7.14
C TYR A 125 17.76 24.86 7.02
N PHE A 126 16.63 25.58 7.02
CA PHE A 126 16.68 27.03 6.92
C PHE A 126 17.33 27.66 8.16
N ARG A 127 18.43 28.40 7.95
CA ARG A 127 19.04 29.31 8.93
C ARG A 127 19.60 30.53 8.21
N LYS A 128 19.29 31.72 8.75
CA LYS A 128 19.92 32.99 8.38
C LYS A 128 20.17 33.76 9.66
N ASP A 129 21.43 34.07 9.93
CA ASP A 129 21.85 34.74 11.17
C ASP A 129 21.39 33.94 12.41
N GLU A 130 20.62 34.58 13.30
CA GLU A 130 20.02 33.98 14.50
C GLU A 130 18.65 33.33 14.25
N ARG A 131 18.06 33.51 13.06
CA ARG A 131 16.77 32.92 12.70
C ARG A 131 16.97 31.54 12.09
N TYR A 132 16.24 30.53 12.59
CA TYR A 132 16.25 29.20 11.99
C TYR A 132 14.91 28.46 12.11
N SER A 133 14.72 27.46 11.25
CA SER A 133 13.59 26.51 11.33
C SER A 133 13.92 25.38 12.30
N GLU A 134 13.33 25.40 13.49
CA GLU A 134 13.52 24.35 14.49
C GLU A 134 13.02 22.98 13.99
N ASN A 135 11.79 22.94 13.46
CA ASN A 135 11.24 21.72 12.86
C ASN A 135 12.07 21.23 11.66
N GLY A 136 12.58 22.14 10.82
CA GLY A 136 13.48 21.78 9.73
C GLY A 136 14.79 21.17 10.23
N LYS A 137 15.34 21.68 11.35
CA LYS A 137 16.53 21.11 11.99
C LYS A 137 16.26 19.70 12.54
N ILE A 138 15.10 19.49 13.16
CA ILE A 138 14.69 18.17 13.69
C ILE A 138 14.53 17.17 12.54
N LEU A 139 13.77 17.53 11.50
CA LEU A 139 13.62 16.71 10.29
C LEU A 139 14.98 16.35 9.67
N ALA A 140 15.84 17.34 9.48
CA ALA A 140 17.18 17.13 8.93
C ALA A 140 18.03 16.19 9.80
N THR A 141 17.86 16.24 11.13
CA THR A 141 18.57 15.36 12.07
C THR A 141 18.12 13.90 11.93
N TYR A 142 16.82 13.65 11.79
CA TYR A 142 16.31 12.30 11.54
C TYR A 142 16.76 11.76 10.18
N ILE A 143 16.71 12.56 9.12
CA ILE A 143 17.21 12.15 7.80
C ILE A 143 18.71 11.81 7.87
N LEU A 144 19.52 12.66 8.52
CA LEU A 144 20.95 12.43 8.68
C LEU A 144 21.26 11.13 9.45
N LYS A 145 20.49 10.84 10.52
CA LYS A 145 20.63 9.63 11.33
C LYS A 145 20.55 8.35 10.48
N TYR A 146 19.63 8.31 9.52
CA TYR A 146 19.43 7.16 8.64
C TYR A 146 20.42 7.12 7.49
N LEU A 147 20.74 8.27 6.86
CA LEU A 147 21.80 8.34 5.85
C LEU A 147 23.14 7.78 6.39
N ALA A 148 23.45 8.06 7.66
CA ALA A 148 24.65 7.54 8.32
C ALA A 148 24.65 6.02 8.56
N GLN A 149 23.49 5.36 8.52
CA GLN A 149 23.37 3.91 8.67
C GLN A 149 23.46 3.18 7.32
N GLY A 150 22.91 3.79 6.26
CA GLY A 150 22.79 3.16 4.95
C GLY A 150 23.89 3.51 3.94
N THR A 151 24.49 4.71 4.04
CA THR A 151 25.40 5.21 3.00
C THR A 151 26.88 5.14 3.40
N PRO A 152 27.79 4.85 2.45
CA PRO A 152 29.22 4.72 2.74
C PRO A 152 29.98 6.06 2.89
N GLN A 153 29.36 7.18 2.52
CA GLN A 153 29.98 8.50 2.54
C GLN A 153 30.20 9.03 3.96
N LEU A 154 31.12 10.00 4.09
CA LEU A 154 31.38 10.68 5.36
C LEU A 154 30.13 11.45 5.81
N ASN A 155 29.70 11.25 7.07
CA ASN A 155 28.66 12.08 7.68
C ASN A 155 29.21 13.46 8.03
N ARG A 156 28.70 14.52 7.39
CA ARG A 156 29.15 15.91 7.63
C ARG A 156 28.21 16.71 8.55
N GLY A 157 27.13 16.09 9.03
CA GLY A 157 26.19 16.70 9.96
C GLY A 157 25.07 17.50 9.30
N VAL A 158 24.20 18.03 10.16
CA VAL A 158 23.13 18.96 9.78
C VAL A 158 23.69 20.37 9.62
N LYS A 159 23.33 21.06 8.54
CA LYS A 159 23.82 22.42 8.20
C LYS A 159 22.69 23.43 8.17
N GLY A 160 22.92 24.61 8.75
CA GLY A 160 21.99 25.73 8.62
C GLY A 160 22.34 26.54 7.37
N SER A 161 21.37 26.77 6.48
CA SER A 161 21.60 27.48 5.22
C SER A 161 20.44 28.37 4.81
N ASN A 162 20.74 29.37 3.99
CA ASN A 162 19.77 30.34 3.49
C ASN A 162 19.36 30.04 2.03
N PHE A 163 19.04 28.78 1.73
CA PHE A 163 18.60 28.38 0.40
C PHE A 163 17.15 28.81 0.15
N HIS A 164 16.85 29.24 -1.09
CA HIS A 164 15.52 29.74 -1.47
C HIS A 164 14.41 28.74 -1.15
N VAL A 165 14.58 27.47 -1.55
CA VAL A 165 13.56 26.42 -1.35
C VAL A 165 13.29 26.12 0.11
N LEU A 166 14.28 26.30 0.99
CA LEU A 166 14.12 26.15 2.44
C LEU A 166 13.49 27.39 3.08
N ARG A 167 13.79 28.58 2.57
CA ARG A 167 13.35 29.86 3.13
C ARG A 167 11.92 30.22 2.74
N GLU A 168 11.56 30.02 1.48
CA GLU A 168 10.32 30.55 0.88
C GLU A 168 9.17 29.54 0.88
N THR A 169 9.43 28.30 1.28
CA THR A 169 8.37 27.30 1.44
C THR A 169 7.69 27.45 2.81
N LEU A 170 6.37 27.22 2.86
CA LEU A 170 5.53 27.51 4.03
C LEU A 170 5.40 26.33 5.01
N MET A 171 5.91 25.15 4.65
CA MET A 171 5.90 23.93 5.46
C MET A 171 7.32 23.54 5.91
N THR A 172 7.45 22.55 6.79
CA THR A 172 8.76 22.06 7.26
C THR A 172 9.60 21.58 6.07
N ALA A 173 10.86 21.97 6.00
CA ALA A 173 11.70 21.70 4.82
C ALA A 173 13.11 21.22 5.18
N ALA A 174 13.63 20.31 4.36
CA ALA A 174 15.02 19.88 4.38
C ALA A 174 15.57 19.71 2.95
N LEU A 175 16.86 19.94 2.76
CA LEU A 175 17.58 19.72 1.50
C LEU A 175 18.73 18.74 1.76
N ILE A 176 18.81 17.70 0.95
CA ILE A 176 19.81 16.65 1.08
C ILE A 176 20.90 16.89 0.04
N GLU A 177 22.13 17.02 0.50
CA GLU A 177 23.33 16.92 -0.33
C GLU A 177 23.91 15.51 -0.11
N ALA A 178 23.68 14.60 -1.04
CA ALA A 178 23.99 13.17 -0.84
C ALA A 178 25.47 12.80 -1.05
N GLY A 179 26.30 13.76 -1.44
CA GLY A 179 27.73 13.61 -1.73
C GLY A 179 28.25 14.83 -2.49
N PHE A 180 29.47 14.77 -3.01
CA PHE A 180 30.16 15.82 -3.75
C PHE A 180 30.57 15.34 -5.15
N MET A 181 30.07 16.00 -6.20
CA MET A 181 30.29 15.63 -7.60
C MET A 181 31.73 15.89 -8.09
N ASP A 182 32.50 16.67 -7.34
CA ASP A 182 33.93 16.91 -7.58
C ASP A 182 34.85 16.12 -6.64
N VAL A 183 34.31 15.09 -5.99
CA VAL A 183 35.08 14.01 -5.33
C VAL A 183 34.95 12.76 -6.18
N LEU A 184 36.07 12.30 -6.75
CA LEU A 184 36.07 11.25 -7.79
C LEU A 184 35.34 9.97 -7.37
N GLU A 185 35.51 9.52 -6.12
CA GLU A 185 34.84 8.31 -5.64
C GLU A 185 33.33 8.51 -5.44
N GLU A 186 32.88 9.71 -5.08
CA GLU A 186 31.45 10.01 -4.92
C GLU A 186 30.78 10.29 -6.27
N ALA A 187 31.49 10.89 -7.23
CA ALA A 187 31.03 11.06 -8.60
C ALA A 187 30.68 9.71 -9.27
N LYS A 188 31.42 8.63 -8.96
CA LYS A 188 31.12 7.26 -9.44
C LYS A 188 29.80 6.71 -8.87
N LEU A 189 29.37 7.20 -7.71
CA LEU A 189 28.13 6.77 -7.06
C LEU A 189 26.91 7.47 -7.66
N MET A 190 27.08 8.63 -8.32
CA MET A 190 25.96 9.43 -8.85
C MET A 190 25.04 8.63 -9.80
N LEU A 191 25.58 7.73 -10.61
CA LEU A 191 24.80 6.88 -11.53
C LEU A 191 24.54 5.47 -10.98
N ASN A 192 25.00 5.16 -9.76
CA ASN A 192 24.81 3.85 -9.15
C ASN A 192 23.37 3.74 -8.61
N GLU A 193 22.55 2.89 -9.22
CA GLU A 193 21.15 2.75 -8.86
C GLU A 193 20.92 2.26 -7.42
N ASN A 194 21.81 1.40 -6.90
CA ASN A 194 21.74 0.92 -5.52
C ASN A 194 21.97 2.07 -4.55
N PHE A 195 22.96 2.93 -4.83
CA PHE A 195 23.23 4.10 -4.00
C PHE A 195 22.06 5.09 -4.03
N GLN A 196 21.51 5.39 -5.20
CA GLN A 196 20.31 6.24 -5.33
C GLN A 196 19.12 5.64 -4.56
N ASN A 197 18.93 4.31 -4.62
CA ASN A 197 17.88 3.60 -3.91
C ASN A 197 18.07 3.63 -2.39
N GLU A 198 19.32 3.52 -1.93
CA GLU A 198 19.70 3.60 -0.51
C GLU A 198 19.42 5.00 0.03
N VAL A 199 19.89 6.05 -0.65
CA VAL A 199 19.60 7.46 -0.27
C VAL A 199 18.09 7.69 -0.18
N ALA A 200 17.32 7.25 -1.18
CA ALA A 200 15.87 7.37 -1.16
C ALA A 200 15.23 6.63 0.03
N THR A 201 15.74 5.45 0.38
CA THR A 201 15.23 4.64 1.50
C THR A 201 15.53 5.30 2.84
N GLU A 202 16.76 5.76 3.06
CA GLU A 202 17.18 6.37 4.31
C GLU A 202 16.51 7.73 4.55
N VAL A 203 16.29 8.53 3.50
CA VAL A 203 15.50 9.77 3.59
C VAL A 203 14.06 9.47 4.02
N LEU A 204 13.44 8.42 3.45
CA LEU A 204 12.08 8.03 3.82
C LEU A 204 11.99 7.52 5.26
N LYS A 205 12.96 6.72 5.72
CA LYS A 205 13.03 6.29 7.13
C LYS A 205 13.11 7.49 8.09
N GLY A 206 13.93 8.48 7.77
CA GLY A 206 14.02 9.72 8.56
C GLY A 206 12.73 10.53 8.60
N ILE A 207 12.02 10.59 7.47
CA ILE A 207 10.70 11.23 7.41
C ILE A 207 9.66 10.47 8.23
N CYS A 208 9.64 9.14 8.15
CA CYS A 208 8.76 8.31 8.95
C CYS A 208 8.98 8.53 10.46
N GLU A 209 10.24 8.53 10.92
CA GLU A 209 10.55 8.81 12.32
C GLU A 209 10.15 10.23 12.74
N TYR A 210 10.40 11.25 11.90
CA TYR A 210 9.96 12.62 12.16
C TYR A 210 8.44 12.75 12.30
N LEU A 211 7.68 12.04 11.47
CA LEU A 211 6.22 12.07 11.46
C LEU A 211 5.59 11.15 12.52
N ASP A 212 6.40 10.42 13.28
CA ASP A 212 5.97 9.42 14.27
C ASP A 212 5.11 8.32 13.64
N VAL A 213 5.57 7.80 12.51
CA VAL A 213 4.95 6.67 11.81
C VAL A 213 5.97 5.57 11.55
N PRO A 214 5.58 4.28 11.70
CA PRO A 214 6.52 3.19 11.46
C PRO A 214 6.90 3.13 9.98
N TYR A 215 8.20 3.05 9.69
CA TYR A 215 8.65 2.67 8.36
C TYR A 215 8.39 1.18 8.15
N GLU A 216 7.52 0.85 7.20
CA GLU A 216 7.36 -0.52 6.71
C GLU A 216 8.26 -0.70 5.48
N GLU A 217 9.19 -1.65 5.54
CA GLU A 217 10.17 -1.83 4.47
C GLU A 217 9.50 -2.18 3.14
N TYR A 218 9.74 -1.31 2.16
CA TYR A 218 9.40 -1.54 0.76
C TYR A 218 10.58 -2.22 0.08
N SER A 219 10.44 -3.51 -0.28
CA SER A 219 11.42 -4.20 -1.13
C SER A 219 10.89 -4.45 -2.53
N GLU A 220 11.68 -4.12 -3.56
CA GLU A 220 11.44 -4.54 -4.95
C GLU A 220 11.53 -6.06 -5.12
N GLU A 221 12.18 -6.75 -4.19
CA GLU A 221 12.24 -8.21 -4.13
C GLU A 221 10.88 -8.85 -3.79
N TYR A 222 10.05 -8.20 -2.95
CA TYR A 222 8.65 -8.58 -2.76
C TYR A 222 7.80 -8.42 -4.04
N SER A 223 8.20 -7.51 -4.94
CA SER A 223 7.59 -7.35 -6.27
C SER A 223 8.04 -8.46 -7.25
N MET A 224 9.19 -9.12 -7.02
CA MET A 224 9.70 -10.20 -7.87
C MET A 224 9.19 -11.60 -7.46
N LEU A 225 8.97 -11.85 -6.16
CA LEU A 225 8.36 -13.11 -5.70
C LEU A 225 6.84 -13.16 -5.94
N GLY A 226 6.17 -12.01 -5.85
CA GLY A 226 4.76 -11.80 -6.18
C GLY A 226 3.77 -12.66 -5.37
N THR A 227 2.64 -12.06 -4.99
CA THR A 227 1.57 -12.77 -4.30
C THR A 227 0.94 -13.80 -5.25
N PRO A 228 1.01 -15.11 -4.97
CA PRO A 228 0.37 -16.13 -5.81
C PRO A 228 -1.15 -15.92 -5.86
N ILE A 229 -1.74 -16.06 -7.04
CA ILE A 229 -3.20 -16.10 -7.20
C ILE A 229 -3.73 -17.51 -6.89
N ILE A 230 -2.96 -18.52 -7.29
CA ILE A 230 -3.22 -19.93 -7.05
C ILE A 230 -2.42 -20.37 -5.83
N GLY A 231 -3.08 -21.00 -4.88
CA GLY A 231 -2.50 -21.47 -3.63
C GLY A 231 -3.57 -21.84 -2.59
N PRO A 232 -3.16 -22.45 -1.47
CA PRO A 232 -4.07 -22.66 -0.34
C PRO A 232 -4.60 -21.33 0.18
N ALA A 233 -5.72 -21.38 0.91
CA ALA A 233 -6.27 -20.20 1.56
C ALA A 233 -5.23 -19.55 2.49
N THR A 234 -4.91 -18.29 2.24
CA THR A 234 -3.95 -17.54 3.09
C THR A 234 -4.58 -16.88 4.30
N ALA A 235 -5.91 -16.98 4.43
CA ALA A 235 -6.67 -16.53 5.58
C ALA A 235 -7.88 -17.46 5.81
N THR A 236 -8.46 -17.40 7.01
CA THR A 236 -9.71 -18.12 7.31
C THR A 236 -10.94 -17.35 6.85
N VAL A 237 -12.07 -18.05 6.70
CA VAL A 237 -13.35 -17.41 6.39
C VAL A 237 -13.78 -16.46 7.50
N GLU A 238 -13.46 -16.76 8.76
CA GLU A 238 -13.74 -15.91 9.92
C GLU A 238 -12.91 -14.62 9.85
N GLN A 239 -11.63 -14.70 9.47
CA GLN A 239 -10.79 -13.52 9.25
C GLN A 239 -11.41 -12.63 8.16
N ALA A 240 -11.87 -13.23 7.06
CA ALA A 240 -12.52 -12.50 5.97
C ALA A 240 -13.83 -11.83 6.38
N GLN A 241 -14.66 -12.53 7.16
CA GLN A 241 -15.92 -11.99 7.70
C GLN A 241 -15.67 -10.86 8.69
N GLN A 242 -14.71 -11.01 9.62
CA GLN A 242 -14.36 -9.95 10.57
C GLN A 242 -13.73 -8.75 9.88
N TRP A 243 -12.89 -8.98 8.87
CA TRP A 243 -12.32 -7.91 8.06
C TRP A 243 -13.39 -7.13 7.31
N ALA A 244 -14.37 -7.83 6.73
CA ALA A 244 -15.52 -7.20 6.07
C ALA A 244 -16.37 -6.37 7.05
N LYS A 245 -16.64 -6.90 8.26
CA LYS A 245 -17.32 -6.16 9.34
C LYS A 245 -16.56 -4.89 9.73
N LYS A 246 -15.24 -4.98 9.96
CA LYS A 246 -14.37 -3.83 10.28
C LYS A 246 -14.36 -2.76 9.18
N ASN A 247 -14.68 -3.12 7.94
CA ASN A 247 -14.83 -2.21 6.80
C ASN A 247 -16.27 -1.73 6.56
N ASN A 248 -17.19 -2.05 7.48
CA ASN A 248 -18.62 -1.69 7.42
C ASN A 248 -19.29 -2.22 6.15
N ALA A 249 -18.95 -3.43 5.73
CA ALA A 249 -19.61 -4.11 4.63
C ALA A 249 -21.03 -4.57 5.05
N PRO A 250 -22.00 -4.61 4.11
CA PRO A 250 -23.33 -5.15 4.38
C PRO A 250 -23.26 -6.65 4.71
N GLN A 251 -24.27 -7.15 5.45
CA GLN A 251 -24.31 -8.55 5.88
C GLN A 251 -24.29 -9.54 4.70
N GLU A 252 -24.87 -9.17 3.56
CA GLU A 252 -24.80 -9.95 2.32
C GLU A 252 -23.34 -10.17 1.88
N PHE A 253 -22.53 -9.11 1.84
CA PHE A 253 -21.11 -9.21 1.49
C PHE A 253 -20.36 -10.12 2.47
N ILE A 254 -20.61 -9.96 3.77
CA ILE A 254 -19.99 -10.77 4.83
C ILE A 254 -20.33 -12.26 4.65
N ASN A 255 -21.59 -12.59 4.37
CA ASN A 255 -22.04 -13.97 4.19
C ASN A 255 -21.41 -14.64 2.96
N LEU A 256 -21.17 -13.87 1.89
CA LEU A 256 -20.56 -14.39 0.66
C LEU A 256 -19.11 -14.86 0.82
N ALA A 257 -18.42 -14.48 1.91
CA ALA A 257 -17.10 -15.04 2.23
C ALA A 257 -17.13 -16.57 2.26
N GLN A 258 -18.16 -17.17 2.86
CA GLN A 258 -18.28 -18.63 2.95
C GLN A 258 -18.28 -19.29 1.57
N LEU A 259 -18.93 -18.65 0.59
CA LEU A 259 -19.07 -19.16 -0.75
C LEU A 259 -17.75 -19.11 -1.53
N TYR A 260 -16.93 -18.08 -1.32
CA TYR A 260 -15.56 -18.05 -1.84
C TYR A 260 -14.69 -19.17 -1.30
N TRP A 261 -14.74 -19.42 0.02
CA TRP A 261 -13.97 -20.50 0.65
C TRP A 261 -14.45 -21.89 0.23
N GLU A 262 -15.69 -22.03 -0.23
CA GLU A 262 -16.20 -23.27 -0.81
C GLU A 262 -15.78 -23.48 -2.27
N ILE A 263 -15.86 -22.43 -3.10
CA ILE A 263 -15.68 -22.53 -4.56
C ILE A 263 -14.20 -22.46 -4.96
N ALA A 264 -13.46 -21.49 -4.44
CA ALA A 264 -12.10 -21.19 -4.93
C ALA A 264 -11.12 -22.38 -4.85
N PRO A 265 -11.09 -23.17 -3.75
CA PRO A 265 -10.24 -24.35 -3.69
C PRO A 265 -10.58 -25.41 -4.74
N LYS A 266 -11.85 -25.52 -5.14
CA LYS A 266 -12.33 -26.50 -6.15
C LYS A 266 -12.05 -26.05 -7.58
N ARG A 267 -11.80 -24.77 -7.82
CA ARG A 267 -11.55 -24.19 -9.15
C ARG A 267 -10.08 -23.76 -9.24
N ALA A 268 -9.23 -24.69 -9.69
CA ALA A 268 -7.77 -24.52 -9.82
C ALA A 268 -6.99 -24.25 -8.53
N GLY A 269 -7.61 -24.37 -7.35
CA GLY A 269 -6.95 -24.06 -6.09
C GLY A 269 -6.63 -22.56 -5.97
N ILE A 270 -7.56 -21.70 -6.39
CA ILE A 270 -7.42 -20.26 -6.19
C ILE A 270 -7.47 -19.96 -4.70
N ASP A 271 -6.60 -19.05 -4.24
CA ASP A 271 -6.67 -18.57 -2.87
C ASP A 271 -7.98 -17.77 -2.68
N PRO A 272 -8.94 -18.27 -1.88
CA PRO A 272 -10.21 -17.58 -1.67
C PRO A 272 -10.03 -16.18 -1.08
N ALA A 273 -8.97 -15.92 -0.31
CA ALA A 273 -8.71 -14.61 0.26
C ALA A 273 -8.36 -13.58 -0.82
N VAL A 274 -7.58 -13.98 -1.84
CA VAL A 274 -7.25 -13.14 -3.01
C VAL A 274 -8.53 -12.78 -3.77
N ALA A 275 -9.34 -13.78 -4.10
CA ALA A 275 -10.58 -13.56 -4.84
C ALA A 275 -11.58 -12.69 -4.03
N TYR A 276 -11.63 -12.88 -2.71
CA TYR A 276 -12.52 -12.11 -1.84
C TYR A 276 -12.10 -10.64 -1.67
N VAL A 277 -10.80 -10.33 -1.59
CA VAL A 277 -10.36 -8.92 -1.59
C VAL A 277 -10.53 -8.25 -2.94
N GLN A 278 -10.43 -9.01 -4.04
CA GLN A 278 -10.78 -8.52 -5.37
C GLN A 278 -12.27 -8.19 -5.44
N PHE A 279 -13.13 -9.07 -4.95
CA PHE A 279 -14.56 -8.81 -4.81
C PHE A 279 -14.85 -7.55 -3.99
N ALA A 280 -14.19 -7.38 -2.85
CA ALA A 280 -14.32 -6.17 -2.05
C ALA A 280 -13.93 -4.91 -2.83
N HIS A 281 -12.83 -4.98 -3.60
CA HIS A 281 -12.33 -3.84 -4.36
C HIS A 281 -13.26 -3.48 -5.53
N GLU A 282 -13.60 -4.45 -6.35
CA GLU A 282 -14.45 -4.29 -7.54
C GLU A 282 -15.82 -3.74 -7.17
N THR A 283 -16.29 -4.16 -6.00
CA THR A 283 -17.63 -3.83 -5.58
C THR A 283 -17.73 -2.68 -4.58
N GLY A 284 -16.60 -2.17 -4.09
CA GLY A 284 -16.64 -1.22 -2.97
C GLY A 284 -17.32 -1.82 -1.74
N PHE A 285 -17.04 -3.10 -1.46
CA PHE A 285 -17.69 -3.93 -0.43
C PHE A 285 -19.21 -4.12 -0.69
N LEU A 286 -19.55 -4.33 -1.96
CA LEU A 286 -20.85 -4.57 -2.59
C LEU A 286 -21.84 -3.39 -2.63
N TYR A 287 -21.25 -2.30 -3.05
CA TYR A 287 -21.84 -1.15 -3.69
C TYR A 287 -22.64 -0.27 -2.73
N ARG A 288 -21.91 0.26 -1.73
CA ARG A 288 -22.33 1.44 -0.93
C ARG A 288 -22.91 2.53 -1.84
N ASP A 289 -24.09 3.03 -1.46
CA ASP A 289 -25.01 3.92 -2.19
C ASP A 289 -25.82 3.29 -3.35
N GLY A 290 -25.77 1.96 -3.49
CA GLY A 290 -26.74 1.15 -4.24
C GLY A 290 -26.43 0.92 -5.72
N LYS A 291 -25.38 1.50 -6.29
CA LYS A 291 -24.99 1.29 -7.70
C LYS A 291 -23.47 1.39 -7.91
N SER A 292 -22.93 0.51 -8.74
CA SER A 292 -21.60 0.69 -9.33
C SER A 292 -21.58 1.84 -10.34
N MET A 293 -20.38 2.22 -10.84
CA MET A 293 -20.24 3.19 -11.94
C MET A 293 -21.04 2.79 -13.20
N ALA A 294 -21.26 1.49 -13.41
CA ALA A 294 -22.06 0.93 -14.49
C ALA A 294 -23.57 0.93 -14.20
N GLY A 295 -24.00 1.25 -12.97
CA GLY A 295 -25.38 1.07 -12.55
C GLY A 295 -25.78 -0.38 -12.30
N ILE A 296 -24.82 -1.28 -12.03
CA ILE A 296 -25.08 -2.64 -11.54
C ILE A 296 -25.14 -2.65 -10.01
N ASP A 297 -25.93 -3.59 -9.47
CA ASP A 297 -26.22 -3.76 -8.05
C ASP A 297 -26.19 -5.25 -7.66
N ALA A 298 -26.52 -5.59 -6.42
CA ALA A 298 -26.49 -6.97 -5.91
C ALA A 298 -27.35 -7.94 -6.72
N THR A 299 -28.42 -7.47 -7.41
CA THR A 299 -29.29 -8.32 -8.23
C THR A 299 -28.57 -8.91 -9.45
N TYR A 300 -27.42 -8.35 -9.84
CA TYR A 300 -26.60 -8.90 -10.92
C TYR A 300 -25.81 -10.15 -10.51
N HIS A 301 -25.65 -10.37 -9.20
CA HIS A 301 -24.77 -11.41 -8.65
C HIS A 301 -23.36 -11.39 -9.26
N ASN A 302 -22.87 -10.20 -9.61
CA ASN A 302 -21.62 -10.03 -10.35
C ASN A 302 -20.55 -9.43 -9.42
N PRO A 303 -19.60 -10.25 -8.92
CA PRO A 303 -18.65 -9.82 -7.91
C PRO A 303 -17.44 -9.07 -8.48
N CYS A 304 -17.27 -9.00 -9.80
CA CYS A 304 -16.05 -8.44 -10.38
C CYS A 304 -16.27 -7.59 -11.64
N GLY A 305 -17.52 -7.16 -11.88
CA GLY A 305 -17.85 -6.36 -13.04
C GLY A 305 -17.66 -7.09 -14.37
N LEU A 306 -17.75 -8.42 -14.40
CA LEU A 306 -17.60 -9.19 -15.64
C LEU A 306 -18.61 -8.74 -16.69
N LYS A 307 -18.12 -8.45 -17.89
CA LYS A 307 -18.95 -8.11 -19.05
C LYS A 307 -19.50 -9.35 -19.75
N THR A 308 -20.50 -9.18 -20.60
CA THR A 308 -20.90 -10.23 -21.55
C THR A 308 -19.77 -10.53 -22.54
N SER A 309 -19.93 -11.58 -23.35
CA SER A 309 -18.93 -11.96 -24.35
C SER A 309 -18.71 -10.85 -25.39
N GLN A 310 -19.75 -10.11 -25.77
CA GLN A 310 -19.66 -8.97 -26.68
C GLN A 310 -18.89 -7.78 -26.08
N GLY A 311 -18.86 -7.66 -24.75
CA GLY A 311 -18.29 -6.50 -24.07
C GLY A 311 -19.17 -5.26 -24.16
N GLY A 312 -18.55 -4.08 -24.06
CA GLY A 312 -19.24 -2.79 -24.06
C GLY A 312 -18.54 -1.76 -23.16
N ARG A 313 -19.18 -0.60 -22.95
CA ARG A 313 -18.63 0.49 -22.12
C ARG A 313 -18.74 0.14 -20.63
N ASP A 314 -17.80 0.64 -19.82
CA ASP A 314 -17.81 0.43 -18.36
C ASP A 314 -19.01 1.10 -17.67
N THR A 315 -19.64 2.09 -18.31
CA THR A 315 -20.81 2.80 -17.80
C THR A 315 -22.14 2.20 -18.27
N ASP A 316 -22.11 1.13 -19.09
CA ASP A 316 -23.32 0.49 -19.62
C ASP A 316 -23.68 -0.76 -18.81
N ARG A 317 -24.79 -0.70 -18.07
CA ARG A 317 -25.27 -1.84 -17.28
C ARG A 317 -25.58 -3.09 -18.12
N ASN A 318 -25.98 -2.94 -19.38
CA ASN A 318 -26.34 -4.05 -20.26
C ASN A 318 -25.11 -4.76 -20.84
N ALA A 319 -23.95 -4.09 -20.82
CA ALA A 319 -22.67 -4.71 -21.15
C ALA A 319 -22.19 -5.67 -20.05
N HIS A 320 -22.77 -5.60 -18.85
CA HIS A 320 -22.36 -6.40 -17.69
C HIS A 320 -23.19 -7.67 -17.56
N LYS A 321 -22.52 -8.78 -17.24
CA LYS A 321 -23.17 -10.07 -17.07
C LYS A 321 -24.02 -10.07 -15.80
N ARG A 322 -25.30 -10.40 -15.94
CA ARG A 322 -26.17 -10.83 -14.84
C ARG A 322 -26.06 -12.35 -14.72
N PHE A 323 -25.72 -12.81 -13.53
CA PHE A 323 -25.69 -14.24 -13.18
C PHE A 323 -26.99 -14.63 -12.48
N LYS A 324 -27.35 -15.91 -12.59
CA LYS A 324 -28.54 -16.51 -12.01
C LYS A 324 -28.56 -16.34 -10.49
N ASP A 325 -27.44 -16.59 -9.85
CA ASP A 325 -27.22 -16.52 -8.42
C ASP A 325 -25.75 -16.23 -8.09
N TRP A 326 -25.46 -15.99 -6.81
CA TRP A 326 -24.09 -15.74 -6.34
C TRP A 326 -23.15 -16.92 -6.54
N TYR A 327 -23.65 -18.15 -6.57
CA TYR A 327 -22.82 -19.33 -6.83
C TYR A 327 -22.26 -19.27 -8.25
N GLU A 328 -23.11 -19.00 -9.24
CA GLU A 328 -22.71 -18.86 -10.65
C GLU A 328 -21.75 -17.68 -10.83
N GLY A 329 -22.06 -16.51 -10.25
CA GLY A 329 -21.23 -15.31 -10.38
C GLY A 329 -19.85 -15.41 -9.72
N ILE A 330 -19.77 -16.02 -8.53
CA ILE A 330 -18.49 -16.27 -7.86
C ILE A 330 -17.69 -17.34 -8.60
N THR A 331 -18.34 -18.39 -9.12
CA THR A 331 -17.67 -19.37 -9.98
C THR A 331 -17.07 -18.70 -11.22
N ALA A 332 -17.81 -17.82 -11.88
CA ALA A 332 -17.32 -17.08 -13.06
C ALA A 332 -16.12 -16.20 -12.71
N HIS A 333 -16.18 -15.50 -11.57
CA HIS A 333 -15.06 -14.67 -11.10
C HIS A 333 -13.80 -15.48 -10.83
N VAL A 334 -13.94 -16.56 -10.06
CA VAL A 334 -12.81 -17.45 -9.73
C VAL A 334 -12.24 -18.09 -10.98
N ASP A 335 -13.07 -18.51 -11.93
CA ASP A 335 -12.63 -19.06 -13.21
C ASP A 335 -11.86 -18.04 -14.05
N HIS A 336 -12.36 -16.80 -14.11
CA HIS A 336 -11.71 -15.73 -14.83
C HIS A 336 -10.32 -15.45 -14.25
N LEU A 337 -10.24 -15.39 -12.92
CA LEU A 337 -8.99 -15.20 -12.18
C LEU A 337 -8.01 -16.37 -12.41
N ALA A 338 -8.51 -17.61 -12.40
CA ALA A 338 -7.72 -18.81 -12.72
C ALA A 338 -7.19 -18.82 -14.16
N LEU A 339 -7.98 -18.33 -15.12
CA LEU A 339 -7.53 -18.17 -16.50
C LEU A 339 -6.38 -17.16 -16.59
N TYR A 340 -6.52 -15.98 -15.97
CA TYR A 340 -5.45 -14.98 -15.90
C TYR A 340 -4.16 -15.52 -15.26
N ALA A 341 -4.31 -16.30 -14.19
CA ALA A 341 -3.20 -16.97 -13.50
C ALA A 341 -2.52 -18.06 -14.35
N GLY A 342 -3.17 -18.51 -15.43
CA GLY A 342 -2.66 -19.55 -16.30
C GLY A 342 -2.79 -20.94 -15.67
N ALA A 343 -3.83 -21.15 -14.87
CA ALA A 343 -4.09 -22.41 -14.18
C ALA A 343 -4.08 -23.62 -15.13
N GLU A 344 -3.64 -24.76 -14.60
CA GLU A 344 -3.77 -26.04 -15.27
C GLU A 344 -5.25 -26.39 -15.47
N GLY A 345 -5.59 -26.96 -16.63
CA GLY A 345 -6.98 -27.24 -17.02
C GLY A 345 -7.78 -26.03 -17.51
N TYR A 346 -7.19 -24.83 -17.63
CA TYR A 346 -7.83 -23.64 -18.19
C TYR A 346 -7.35 -23.33 -19.62
N PRO A 347 -8.19 -22.75 -20.50
CA PRO A 347 -9.62 -22.49 -20.32
C PRO A 347 -10.43 -23.79 -20.16
N ARG A 348 -11.57 -23.69 -19.49
CA ARG A 348 -12.48 -24.79 -19.16
C ARG A 348 -13.76 -24.65 -19.97
N THR A 349 -14.38 -25.77 -20.32
CA THR A 349 -15.66 -25.79 -21.03
C THR A 349 -16.85 -25.63 -20.08
N ASP A 350 -16.72 -26.02 -18.82
CA ASP A 350 -17.73 -25.93 -17.78
C ASP A 350 -17.55 -24.69 -16.90
N THR A 351 -17.55 -23.51 -17.53
CA THR A 351 -17.44 -22.23 -16.84
C THR A 351 -18.67 -21.35 -17.12
N PRO A 352 -19.16 -20.61 -16.11
CA PRO A 352 -20.12 -19.54 -16.34
C PRO A 352 -19.47 -18.23 -16.78
N ASP A 353 -18.12 -18.13 -16.85
CA ASP A 353 -17.41 -16.93 -17.30
C ASP A 353 -17.66 -16.67 -18.81
N PRO A 354 -18.42 -15.61 -19.17
CA PRO A 354 -18.69 -15.30 -20.58
C PRO A 354 -17.46 -14.74 -21.32
N ARG A 355 -16.36 -14.46 -20.61
CA ARG A 355 -15.12 -13.87 -21.15
C ARG A 355 -13.93 -14.82 -20.97
N HIS A 356 -14.19 -16.12 -20.98
CA HIS A 356 -13.18 -17.18 -20.83
C HIS A 356 -12.32 -17.40 -22.08
N PHE A 357 -11.76 -16.31 -22.62
CA PHE A 357 -11.03 -16.34 -23.89
C PHE A 357 -9.61 -16.86 -23.70
N SER A 358 -9.20 -17.85 -24.49
CA SER A 358 -7.87 -18.48 -24.38
C SER A 358 -6.69 -17.49 -24.42
N PHE A 359 -6.81 -16.35 -25.10
CA PHE A 359 -5.72 -15.37 -25.23
C PHE A 359 -5.37 -14.60 -23.94
N ILE A 360 -6.24 -14.58 -22.93
CA ILE A 360 -5.92 -13.98 -21.62
C ILE A 360 -5.22 -14.96 -20.68
N LYS A 361 -5.09 -16.23 -21.09
CA LYS A 361 -4.45 -17.26 -20.27
C LYS A 361 -3.04 -16.87 -19.87
N GLY A 362 -2.74 -16.90 -18.57
CA GLY A 362 -1.39 -16.69 -18.03
C GLY A 362 -0.89 -15.25 -18.13
N LYS A 363 -1.75 -14.27 -18.45
CA LYS A 363 -1.37 -12.86 -18.53
C LYS A 363 -0.95 -12.31 -17.16
N ALA A 364 -1.46 -12.83 -16.05
CA ALA A 364 -1.13 -12.38 -14.70
C ALA A 364 -1.02 -13.57 -13.73
N LYS A 365 0.18 -14.12 -13.54
CA LYS A 365 0.42 -15.25 -12.62
C LYS A 365 0.38 -14.86 -11.14
N LYS A 366 0.53 -13.56 -10.85
CA LYS A 366 0.63 -12.97 -9.51
C LYS A 366 -0.36 -11.83 -9.37
N VAL A 367 -0.84 -11.57 -8.15
CA VAL A 367 -1.87 -10.55 -7.89
C VAL A 367 -1.42 -9.16 -8.36
N GLU A 368 -0.15 -8.81 -8.17
CA GLU A 368 0.45 -7.55 -8.59
C GLU A 368 0.35 -7.35 -10.12
N MET A 369 0.48 -8.44 -10.88
CA MET A 369 0.43 -8.43 -12.35
C MET A 369 -0.98 -8.19 -12.90
N LEU A 370 -2.02 -8.20 -12.08
CA LEU A 370 -3.38 -7.85 -12.51
C LEU A 370 -3.48 -6.35 -12.87
N GLY A 371 -2.58 -5.51 -12.36
CA GLY A 371 -2.45 -4.11 -12.78
C GLY A 371 -2.13 -3.97 -14.26
N GLY A 372 -2.90 -3.14 -14.96
CA GLY A 372 -2.80 -2.95 -16.41
C GLY A 372 -3.27 -4.13 -17.26
N LYS A 373 -3.74 -5.24 -16.66
CA LYS A 373 -4.17 -6.45 -17.38
C LYS A 373 -5.62 -6.81 -17.08
N TRP A 374 -5.96 -6.93 -15.80
CA TRP A 374 -7.34 -7.08 -15.34
C TRP A 374 -8.06 -5.73 -15.34
N ALA A 375 -7.43 -4.72 -14.73
CA ALA A 375 -7.91 -3.35 -14.68
C ALA A 375 -6.89 -2.41 -15.35
N PRO A 376 -7.32 -1.30 -15.99
CA PRO A 376 -6.41 -0.36 -16.63
C PRO A 376 -5.38 0.27 -15.66
N SER A 377 -5.73 0.38 -14.38
CA SER A 377 -4.84 0.99 -13.38
C SER A 377 -3.60 0.12 -13.15
N PRO A 378 -2.38 0.67 -13.29
CA PRO A 378 -1.14 -0.07 -13.02
C PRO A 378 -0.96 -0.39 -11.53
N THR A 379 -1.64 0.32 -10.63
CA THR A 379 -1.55 0.12 -9.17
C THR A 379 -2.61 -0.84 -8.62
N TYR A 380 -3.51 -1.35 -9.47
CA TYR A 380 -4.61 -2.22 -9.08
C TYR A 380 -4.16 -3.45 -8.28
N GLY A 381 -3.19 -4.21 -8.81
CA GLY A 381 -2.69 -5.40 -8.14
C GLY A 381 -2.05 -5.09 -6.77
N LYS A 382 -1.31 -3.97 -6.67
CA LYS A 382 -0.72 -3.52 -5.40
C LYS A 382 -1.79 -3.19 -4.35
N LYS A 383 -2.90 -2.60 -4.78
CA LYS A 383 -4.05 -2.31 -3.91
C LYS A 383 -4.68 -3.59 -3.37
N LEU A 384 -4.87 -4.60 -4.22
CA LEU A 384 -5.37 -5.92 -3.78
C LEU A 384 -4.44 -6.58 -2.76
N VAL A 385 -3.13 -6.55 -2.99
CA VAL A 385 -2.14 -7.09 -2.04
C VAL A 385 -2.21 -6.36 -0.70
N SER A 386 -2.38 -5.04 -0.71
CA SER A 386 -2.57 -4.29 0.54
C SER A 386 -3.86 -4.68 1.27
N MET A 387 -4.96 -4.92 0.54
CA MET A 387 -6.21 -5.39 1.13
C MET A 387 -6.07 -6.81 1.69
N LEU A 388 -5.38 -7.69 0.97
CA LEU A 388 -5.08 -9.05 1.39
C LEU A 388 -4.29 -9.07 2.71
N LYS A 389 -3.22 -8.28 2.81
CA LYS A 389 -2.44 -8.16 4.05
C LYS A 389 -3.30 -7.71 5.24
N LYS A 390 -4.22 -6.77 5.03
CA LYS A 390 -5.16 -6.31 6.07
C LYS A 390 -6.15 -7.40 6.48
N LEU A 391 -6.62 -8.20 5.53
CA LEU A 391 -7.49 -9.34 5.80
C LEU A 391 -6.72 -10.39 6.61
N GLN A 392 -5.52 -10.77 6.18
CA GLN A 392 -4.65 -11.75 6.85
C GLN A 392 -4.27 -11.33 8.28
N ALA A 393 -4.04 -10.03 8.50
CA ALA A 393 -3.74 -9.48 9.83
C ALA A 393 -4.99 -9.26 10.69
N THR A 394 -6.19 -9.59 10.20
CA THR A 394 -7.40 -9.40 10.99
C THR A 394 -7.46 -10.44 12.10
N GLU A 395 -7.33 -9.96 13.34
CA GLU A 395 -7.62 -10.73 14.54
C GLU A 395 -9.09 -11.14 14.55
N VAL A 396 -9.31 -12.44 14.81
CA VAL A 396 -10.61 -13.04 15.08
C VAL A 396 -10.62 -13.34 16.55
N GLU A 397 -11.66 -12.88 17.23
CA GLU A 397 -11.87 -13.21 18.64
C GLU A 397 -12.04 -14.73 18.76
N GLU A 398 -11.17 -15.38 19.56
CA GLU A 398 -11.30 -16.81 19.81
C GLU A 398 -12.64 -17.07 20.49
N LYS A 399 -13.48 -17.89 19.85
CA LYS A 399 -14.73 -18.30 20.46
C LYS A 399 -14.42 -19.09 21.72
N SER A 400 -15.09 -18.75 22.82
CA SER A 400 -14.95 -19.52 24.06
C SER A 400 -15.43 -20.96 23.85
N ILE A 401 -14.95 -21.90 24.67
CA ILE A 401 -15.41 -23.31 24.62
C ILE A 401 -16.94 -23.39 24.71
N ASN A 402 -17.55 -22.49 25.48
CA ASN A 402 -19.01 -22.41 25.62
C ASN A 402 -19.67 -21.98 24.31
N GLN A 403 -19.12 -20.97 23.63
CA GLN A 403 -19.62 -20.52 22.32
C GLN A 403 -19.55 -21.63 21.28
N ILE A 404 -18.42 -22.35 21.20
CA ILE A 404 -18.25 -23.49 20.30
C ILE A 404 -19.26 -24.61 20.62
N ALA A 405 -19.45 -24.91 21.90
CA ALA A 405 -20.38 -25.97 22.32
C ALA A 405 -21.84 -25.63 21.99
N VAL A 406 -22.25 -24.36 22.16
CA VAL A 406 -23.60 -23.89 21.82
C VAL A 406 -23.81 -23.92 20.30
N GLU A 407 -22.86 -23.45 19.50
CA GLU A 407 -22.97 -23.50 18.03
C GLU A 407 -23.12 -24.93 17.50
N ASN A 408 -22.32 -25.87 18.01
CA ASN A 408 -22.43 -27.28 17.62
C ASN A 408 -23.77 -27.87 18.03
N ALA A 409 -24.25 -27.57 19.23
CA ALA A 409 -25.54 -28.06 19.70
C ALA A 409 -26.73 -27.46 18.89
N ILE A 410 -26.64 -26.20 18.43
CA ILE A 410 -27.62 -25.62 17.49
C ILE A 410 -27.55 -26.33 16.14
N LYS A 411 -26.33 -26.52 15.61
CA LYS A 411 -26.11 -27.19 14.32
C LYS A 411 -26.64 -28.62 14.30
N ASP A 412 -26.51 -29.33 15.42
CA ASP A 412 -27.03 -30.69 15.60
C ASP A 412 -28.54 -30.72 15.94
N GLY A 413 -29.20 -29.55 16.01
CA GLY A 413 -30.63 -29.43 16.30
C GLY A 413 -31.01 -29.73 17.75
N LEU A 414 -30.05 -29.73 18.67
CA LEU A 414 -30.26 -30.04 20.09
C LEU A 414 -30.82 -28.84 20.87
N ILE A 415 -30.49 -27.63 20.43
CA ILE A 415 -30.94 -26.36 21.02
C ILE A 415 -31.20 -25.32 19.91
N THR A 416 -31.87 -24.22 20.24
CA THR A 416 -32.28 -23.21 19.23
C THR A 416 -31.95 -21.76 19.61
N ASP A 417 -31.73 -21.44 20.89
CA ASP A 417 -31.53 -20.06 21.37
C ASP A 417 -30.09 -19.80 21.83
N TYR A 418 -29.24 -19.34 20.90
CA TYR A 418 -27.83 -19.10 21.17
C TYR A 418 -27.58 -18.25 22.42
N GLN A 419 -28.24 -17.10 22.55
CA GLN A 419 -27.93 -16.15 23.62
C GLN A 419 -28.38 -16.68 24.98
N TYR A 420 -29.57 -17.29 25.04
CA TYR A 420 -30.04 -17.95 26.25
C TYR A 420 -29.04 -19.01 26.73
N TRP A 421 -28.54 -19.84 25.82
CA TRP A 421 -27.61 -20.92 26.17
C TRP A 421 -26.22 -20.42 26.54
N ILE A 422 -25.74 -19.32 25.93
CA ILE A 422 -24.52 -18.64 26.37
C ILE A 422 -24.69 -18.07 27.78
N ASP A 423 -25.80 -17.39 28.06
CA ASP A 423 -26.04 -16.77 29.36
C ASP A 423 -26.21 -17.82 30.47
N VAL A 424 -26.77 -18.99 30.14
CA VAL A 424 -26.81 -20.15 31.02
C VAL A 424 -25.41 -20.70 31.31
N LEU A 425 -24.56 -20.87 30.29
CA LEU A 425 -23.20 -21.39 30.45
C LEU A 425 -22.23 -20.39 31.13
N GLU A 426 -22.46 -19.10 30.95
CA GLU A 426 -21.73 -18.02 31.62
C GLU A 426 -22.29 -17.68 33.00
N SER A 427 -23.24 -18.48 33.51
CA SER A 427 -23.83 -18.35 34.85
C SER A 427 -24.55 -17.02 35.10
N LYS A 428 -24.94 -16.31 34.03
CA LYS A 428 -25.72 -15.06 34.09
C LYS A 428 -27.19 -15.31 34.43
N ILE A 429 -27.66 -16.55 34.21
CA ILE A 429 -29.02 -17.00 34.54
C ILE A 429 -28.88 -18.23 35.45
N GLN A 430 -29.36 -18.15 36.70
CA GLN A 430 -29.32 -19.24 37.69
C GLN A 430 -30.75 -19.67 38.10
N PRO A 431 -31.02 -20.98 38.30
CA PRO A 431 -30.16 -22.15 38.07
C PRO A 431 -30.43 -22.86 36.72
N ALA A 432 -29.37 -23.43 36.12
CA ALA A 432 -29.47 -24.28 34.94
C ALA A 432 -30.02 -25.68 35.30
N PRO A 433 -31.08 -26.19 34.63
CA PRO A 433 -31.60 -27.54 34.87
C PRO A 433 -30.56 -28.68 34.72
N GLU A 434 -30.60 -29.67 35.61
CA GLU A 434 -29.62 -30.78 35.73
C GLU A 434 -29.35 -31.55 34.42
N TYR A 435 -30.37 -31.73 33.58
CA TYR A 435 -30.25 -32.45 32.30
C TYR A 435 -29.27 -31.77 31.33
N ILE A 436 -29.08 -30.45 31.45
CA ILE A 436 -28.18 -29.65 30.62
C ILE A 436 -26.72 -29.95 30.99
N ARG A 437 -26.41 -30.11 32.28
CA ARG A 437 -25.05 -30.48 32.72
C ARG A 437 -24.62 -31.81 32.10
N ILE A 438 -25.56 -32.75 31.97
CA ILE A 438 -25.33 -34.08 31.40
C ILE A 438 -25.05 -34.01 29.89
N VAL A 439 -25.81 -33.20 29.13
CA VAL A 439 -25.62 -33.03 27.68
C VAL A 439 -24.25 -32.40 27.39
N PHE A 440 -23.87 -31.35 28.13
CA PHE A 440 -22.59 -30.67 27.90
C PHE A 440 -21.37 -31.46 28.43
N GLN A 441 -21.49 -32.22 29.54
CA GLN A 441 -20.43 -33.15 29.96
C GLN A 441 -20.13 -34.23 28.91
N ARG A 442 -21.15 -34.71 28.20
CA ARG A 442 -20.99 -35.66 27.08
C ARG A 442 -20.33 -35.02 25.86
N ALA A 443 -20.68 -33.78 25.52
CA ALA A 443 -20.02 -33.04 24.45
C ALA A 443 -18.53 -32.76 24.77
N HIS A 444 -18.25 -32.39 26.02
CA HIS A 444 -16.90 -32.10 26.48
C HIS A 444 -15.99 -33.34 26.54
N SER A 445 -16.54 -34.52 26.83
CA SER A 445 -15.77 -35.79 26.80
C SER A 445 -15.48 -36.26 25.37
N LYS A 446 -16.43 -36.07 24.43
CA LYS A 446 -16.21 -36.34 23.00
C LYS A 446 -15.11 -35.47 22.39
N MET A 447 -15.05 -34.18 22.75
CA MET A 447 -13.99 -33.28 22.26
C MET A 447 -12.60 -33.62 22.82
N LYS A 448 -12.50 -34.14 24.06
CA LYS A 448 -11.23 -34.64 24.62
C LYS A 448 -10.82 -36.02 24.08
N GLY A 449 -11.76 -36.83 23.62
CA GLY A 449 -11.51 -38.20 23.12
C GLY A 449 -11.05 -38.28 21.66
N GLY A 450 -11.22 -37.22 20.87
CA GLY A 450 -10.77 -37.14 19.47
C GLY A 450 -9.33 -36.63 19.27
N ALA A 451 -8.65 -36.26 20.37
CA ALA A 451 -7.23 -35.92 20.37
C ALA A 451 -6.43 -37.11 20.92
N LYS A 452 -6.33 -38.18 20.14
CA LYS A 452 -5.32 -39.25 20.30
C LYS A 452 -4.89 -39.74 18.94
#